data_AF-A0A2E9MIE7-F1
#
_entry.id   AF-A0A2E9MIE7-F1
#
_cell.length_a   1.000
_cell.length_b   1.000
_cell.length_c   1.000
_cell.angle_alpha   90.00
_cell.angle_beta   90.00
_cell.angle_gamma   90.00
#
_symmetry.space_group_name_H-M   'P 1'
#
loop_
_entity.id
_entity.type
_entity.pdbx_description
1 polymer ?
#
loop_
_entity_poly.entity_id
_entity_poly.type
_entity_poly.pdbx_seq_one_letter_code
_entity_poly.pdbx_strand_id
1 'polypeptide(L)'
;MQRRWSIYLSGEIHSDWRERIISGATAADLPVDVSAPVTDHGASDDVGVRILGEENDGFWKDHKGAQVNAIRTRTLIRHADIVVVRFGDKYRQWNAAFDVGFACALGKPLIILHDADLTHALKEVDAAALAVASQPEQVVDLLSYVIEGKQ
;
A
#
# COMPACT_ATOMS: atom_id res chain seq x y z
N MET A 1 -18.40 4.43 -20.72
CA MET A 1 -17.00 4.27 -20.26
C MET A 1 -16.98 3.12 -19.28
N GLN A 2 -16.02 2.20 -19.39
CA GLN A 2 -15.81 1.13 -18.42
C GLN A 2 -15.44 1.75 -17.06
N ARG A 3 -16.01 1.25 -15.96
CA ARG A 3 -15.65 1.70 -14.61
C ARG A 3 -14.17 1.38 -14.39
N ARG A 4 -13.40 2.39 -13.97
CA ARG A 4 -12.03 2.20 -13.51
C ARG A 4 -12.03 1.87 -12.02
N TRP A 5 -11.12 0.99 -11.61
CA TRP A 5 -10.94 0.54 -10.24
C TRP A 5 -9.76 1.27 -9.60
N SER A 6 -9.96 1.85 -8.43
CA SER A 6 -8.90 2.53 -7.69
C SER A 6 -8.14 1.53 -6.82
N ILE A 7 -6.85 1.33 -7.11
CA ILE A 7 -5.97 0.41 -6.37
C ILE A 7 -4.97 1.23 -5.55
N TYR A 8 -4.88 0.98 -4.26
CA TYR A 8 -3.87 1.60 -3.39
C TYR A 8 -2.75 0.61 -3.02
N LEU A 9 -1.50 0.95 -3.35
CA LEU A 9 -0.32 0.12 -3.12
C LEU A 9 0.50 0.64 -1.92
N SER A 10 0.20 0.11 -0.72
CA SER A 10 0.96 0.39 0.50
C SER A 10 2.09 -0.63 0.73
N GLY A 11 3.07 -0.29 1.56
CA GLY A 11 4.16 -1.20 1.92
C GLY A 11 5.56 -0.63 1.73
N GLU A 12 6.56 -1.50 1.84
CA GLU A 12 7.98 -1.17 1.62
C GLU A 12 8.26 -0.47 0.28
N ILE A 13 9.33 0.33 0.25
CA ILE A 13 9.74 1.18 -0.89
C ILE A 13 11.18 0.87 -1.35
N HIS A 14 11.67 -0.32 -1.04
CA HIS A 14 13.04 -0.79 -1.26
C HIS A 14 13.15 -1.85 -2.37
N SER A 15 12.05 -2.19 -3.05
CA SER A 15 12.03 -3.07 -4.22
C SER A 15 11.14 -2.52 -5.35
N ASP A 16 11.09 -3.23 -6.48
CA ASP A 16 10.38 -2.88 -7.72
C ASP A 16 8.94 -3.42 -7.80
N TRP A 17 8.39 -3.91 -6.68
CA TRP A 17 7.13 -4.64 -6.67
C TRP A 17 5.94 -3.80 -7.18
N ARG A 18 5.94 -2.48 -6.94
CA ARG A 18 4.86 -1.59 -7.42
C ARG A 18 4.94 -1.44 -8.94
N GLU A 19 6.14 -1.24 -9.47
CA GLU A 19 6.39 -1.12 -10.89
C GLU A 19 5.97 -2.41 -11.63
N ARG A 20 6.22 -3.58 -11.02
CA ARG A 20 5.78 -4.87 -11.56
C ARG A 20 4.26 -4.99 -11.61
N ILE A 21 3.54 -4.60 -10.55
CA ILE A 21 2.06 -4.59 -10.56
C ILE A 21 1.52 -3.60 -11.59
N ILE A 22 2.05 -2.38 -11.64
CA ILE A 22 1.60 -1.33 -12.58
C ILE A 22 1.84 -1.78 -14.03
N SER A 23 3.03 -2.29 -14.33
CA SER A 23 3.39 -2.80 -15.65
C SER A 23 2.51 -3.99 -16.05
N GLY A 24 2.29 -4.93 -15.13
CA GLY A 24 1.44 -6.09 -15.38
C GLY A 24 -0.02 -5.72 -15.62
N ALA A 25 -0.60 -4.83 -14.79
CA ALA A 25 -1.96 -4.35 -14.99
C ALA A 25 -2.12 -3.58 -16.31
N THR A 26 -1.10 -2.81 -16.71
CA THR A 26 -1.08 -2.10 -18.00
C THR A 26 -0.99 -3.09 -19.17
N ALA A 27 -0.12 -4.09 -19.08
CA ALA A 27 0.04 -5.11 -20.12
C ALA A 27 -1.22 -5.96 -20.31
N ALA A 28 -1.98 -6.17 -19.23
CA ALA A 28 -3.27 -6.84 -19.24
C ALA A 28 -4.46 -5.91 -19.59
N ASP A 29 -4.21 -4.65 -19.95
CA ASP A 29 -5.24 -3.64 -20.28
C ASP A 29 -6.31 -3.47 -19.19
N LEU A 30 -5.92 -3.65 -17.91
CA LEU A 30 -6.87 -3.55 -16.80
C LEU A 30 -7.31 -2.10 -16.60
N PRO A 31 -8.61 -1.83 -16.40
CA PRO A 31 -9.12 -0.48 -16.16
C PRO A 31 -8.84 -0.05 -14.71
N VAL A 32 -7.58 0.15 -14.33
CA VAL A 32 -7.18 0.49 -12.96
C VAL A 32 -6.49 1.85 -12.87
N ASP A 33 -6.83 2.62 -11.83
CA ASP A 33 -6.09 3.80 -11.38
C ASP A 33 -5.29 3.44 -10.14
N VAL A 34 -3.97 3.54 -10.22
CA VAL A 34 -3.07 3.14 -9.13
C VAL A 34 -2.60 4.37 -8.35
N SER A 35 -2.62 4.27 -7.02
CA SER A 35 -2.08 5.29 -6.12
C SER A 35 -1.23 4.65 -5.02
N ALA A 36 -0.32 5.44 -4.44
CA ALA A 36 0.69 4.98 -3.48
C ALA A 36 1.02 6.10 -2.47
N PRO A 37 1.64 5.78 -1.31
CA PRO A 37 2.26 6.77 -0.45
C PRO A 37 3.40 7.52 -1.18
N VAL A 38 3.89 8.60 -0.59
CA VAL A 38 5.11 9.26 -1.09
C VAL A 38 6.29 8.31 -0.87
N THR A 39 6.96 7.90 -1.94
CA THR A 39 8.08 6.94 -1.91
C THR A 39 9.45 7.61 -1.84
N ASP A 40 9.51 8.93 -2.05
CA ASP A 40 10.70 9.72 -1.79
C ASP A 40 10.86 9.92 -0.28
N HIS A 41 11.86 9.26 0.30
CA HIS A 41 12.15 9.30 1.73
C HIS A 41 12.35 10.73 2.25
N GLY A 42 13.17 11.53 1.58
CA GLY A 42 13.47 12.89 2.05
C GLY A 42 12.26 13.80 1.97
N ALA A 43 11.43 13.65 0.94
CA ALA A 43 10.16 14.36 0.83
C ALA A 43 9.19 13.95 1.94
N SER A 44 9.06 12.65 2.20
CA SER A 44 8.17 12.11 3.22
C SER A 44 8.57 12.51 4.65
N ASP A 45 9.85 12.37 4.99
CA ASP A 45 10.35 12.55 6.36
C ASP A 45 10.34 14.03 6.78
N ASP A 46 10.67 14.93 5.85
CA ASP A 46 10.78 16.36 6.15
C ASP A 46 9.49 17.15 5.84
N VAL A 47 8.44 16.55 5.26
CA VAL A 47 7.24 17.28 4.81
C VAL A 47 6.63 18.13 5.93
N GLY A 48 6.65 17.60 7.16
CA GLY A 48 6.12 18.27 8.34
C GLY A 48 6.85 19.56 8.65
N VAL A 49 8.18 19.53 8.69
CA VAL A 49 8.99 20.71 9.01
C VAL A 49 9.07 21.70 7.84
N ARG A 50 9.01 21.21 6.59
CA ARG A 50 8.99 22.07 5.39
C ARG A 50 7.70 22.89 5.28
N ILE A 51 6.57 22.38 5.73
CA ILE A 51 5.25 23.03 5.58
C ILE A 51 4.78 23.70 6.87
N LEU A 52 4.93 23.03 8.02
CA LEU A 52 4.36 23.45 9.31
C LEU A 52 5.40 24.10 10.25
N GLY A 53 6.58 24.43 9.73
CA GLY A 53 7.68 25.05 10.47
C GLY A 53 8.64 24.06 11.11
N GLU A 54 9.88 24.51 11.28
CA GLU A 54 11.00 23.72 11.80
C GLU A 54 10.71 23.13 13.19
N GLU A 55 11.33 21.98 13.47
CA GLU A 55 11.30 21.32 14.77
C GLU A 55 12.71 20.87 15.14
N ASN A 56 13.14 21.20 16.36
CA ASN A 56 14.44 20.80 16.89
C ASN A 56 14.36 19.46 17.64
N ASP A 57 13.17 19.07 18.08
CA ASP A 57 12.92 17.78 18.72
C ASP A 57 12.56 16.74 17.65
N GLY A 58 13.34 15.66 17.58
CA GLY A 58 13.12 14.58 16.62
C GLY A 58 11.74 13.94 16.75
N PHE A 59 11.18 13.85 17.96
CA PHE A 59 9.83 13.34 18.17
C PHE A 59 8.78 14.18 17.43
N TRP A 60 8.87 15.51 17.54
CA TRP A 60 7.90 16.41 16.90
C TRP A 60 8.14 16.54 15.40
N LYS A 61 9.39 16.46 14.95
CA LYS A 61 9.72 16.34 13.52
C LYS A 61 9.01 15.14 12.90
N ASP A 62 9.21 13.95 13.47
CA ASP A 62 8.62 12.71 12.96
C ASP A 62 7.09 12.74 13.08
N HIS A 63 6.55 13.28 14.18
CA HIS A 63 5.11 13.41 14.36
C HIS A 63 4.48 14.30 13.29
N LYS A 64 5.06 15.47 12.99
CA LYS A 64 4.56 16.35 11.93
C LYS A 64 4.60 15.65 10.57
N GLY A 65 5.73 15.01 10.23
CA GLY A 65 5.88 14.27 8.98
C GLY A 65 4.83 13.16 8.85
N ALA A 66 4.66 12.35 9.90
CA ALA A 66 3.70 11.27 9.93
C ALA A 66 2.25 11.76 9.78
N GLN A 67 1.85 12.84 10.48
CA GLN A 67 0.47 13.35 10.40
C GLN A 67 0.13 13.91 9.01
N VAL A 68 1.06 14.63 8.37
CA VAL A 68 0.84 15.16 7.02
C VAL A 68 0.73 14.03 6.00
N ASN A 69 1.60 13.02 6.07
CA ASN A 69 1.50 11.83 5.23
C ASN A 69 0.19 11.06 5.49
N ALA A 70 -0.25 10.99 6.76
CA ALA A 70 -1.49 10.32 7.12
C ALA A 70 -2.73 10.96 6.49
N ILE A 71 -2.77 12.29 6.29
CA ILE A 71 -3.85 12.95 5.56
C ILE A 71 -3.97 12.37 4.15
N ARG A 72 -2.85 12.25 3.43
CA ARG A 72 -2.81 11.68 2.09
C ARG A 72 -3.16 10.20 2.09
N THR A 73 -2.43 9.38 2.85
CA THR A 73 -2.59 7.93 2.88
C THR A 73 -4.01 7.52 3.26
N ARG A 74 -4.58 8.10 4.32
CA ARG A 74 -5.94 7.77 4.75
C ARG A 74 -6.99 8.18 3.73
N THR A 75 -6.78 9.30 3.03
CA THR A 75 -7.67 9.75 1.95
C THR A 75 -7.63 8.75 0.79
N LEU A 76 -6.43 8.37 0.34
CA LEU A 76 -6.28 7.43 -0.78
C LEU A 76 -6.83 6.04 -0.45
N ILE A 77 -6.59 5.52 0.76
CA ILE A 77 -7.17 4.24 1.21
C ILE A 77 -8.70 4.31 1.22
N ARG A 78 -9.30 5.42 1.68
CA ARG A 78 -10.76 5.60 1.67
C ARG A 78 -11.35 5.55 0.27
N HIS A 79 -10.65 6.07 -0.73
CA HIS A 79 -11.09 6.08 -2.12
C HIS A 79 -10.76 4.82 -2.90
N ALA A 80 -9.87 3.96 -2.39
CA ALA A 80 -9.53 2.70 -3.04
C ALA A 80 -10.71 1.72 -3.07
N ASP A 81 -10.89 1.04 -4.20
CA ASP A 81 -11.74 -0.14 -4.32
C ASP A 81 -11.04 -1.37 -3.75
N ILE A 82 -9.71 -1.49 -3.93
CA ILE A 82 -8.87 -2.57 -3.40
C ILE A 82 -7.58 -1.97 -2.84
N VAL A 83 -7.14 -2.47 -1.68
CA VAL A 83 -5.86 -2.12 -1.06
C VAL A 83 -4.92 -3.32 -1.16
N VAL A 84 -3.72 -3.09 -1.69
CA VAL A 84 -2.64 -4.07 -1.72
C VAL A 84 -1.54 -3.59 -0.76
N VAL A 85 -1.10 -4.46 0.16
CA VAL A 85 -0.03 -4.12 1.11
C VAL A 85 1.13 -5.10 0.97
N ARG A 86 2.32 -4.58 0.63
CA ARG A 86 3.57 -5.36 0.59
C ARG A 86 4.32 -5.28 1.92
N PHE A 87 4.70 -6.44 2.47
CA PHE A 87 5.61 -6.52 3.61
C PHE A 87 6.96 -7.13 3.21
N GLY A 88 8.02 -6.34 3.13
CA GLY A 88 9.41 -6.82 2.90
C GLY A 88 10.14 -7.31 4.15
N ASP A 89 11.40 -7.70 4.00
CA ASP A 89 12.30 -8.15 5.08
C ASP A 89 13.05 -7.00 5.79
N LYS A 90 13.18 -5.85 5.11
CA LYS A 90 13.85 -4.66 5.63
C LYS A 90 12.94 -3.82 6.51
N TYR A 91 13.50 -3.39 7.63
CA TYR A 91 12.86 -2.56 8.65
C TYR A 91 11.56 -3.15 9.21
N ARG A 92 11.15 -2.62 10.35
CA ARG A 92 9.88 -3.00 10.96
C ARG A 92 8.80 -2.12 10.33
N GLN A 93 8.05 -2.65 9.36
CA GLN A 93 7.07 -1.93 8.52
C GLN A 93 5.76 -1.65 9.27
N TRP A 94 5.86 -0.95 10.40
CA TRP A 94 4.72 -0.62 11.26
C TRP A 94 3.69 0.28 10.59
N ASN A 95 4.14 1.17 9.69
CA ASN A 95 3.25 1.98 8.87
C ASN A 95 2.38 1.11 7.95
N ALA A 96 2.95 0.08 7.32
CA ALA A 96 2.20 -0.84 6.47
C ALA A 96 1.19 -1.66 7.27
N ALA A 97 1.58 -2.15 8.46
CA ALA A 97 0.66 -2.83 9.38
C ALA A 97 -0.48 -1.91 9.86
N PHE A 98 -0.19 -0.63 10.09
CA PHE A 98 -1.21 0.36 10.43
C PHE A 98 -2.19 0.60 9.28
N ASP A 99 -1.69 0.68 8.04
CA ASP A 99 -2.52 0.82 6.84
C ASP A 99 -3.43 -0.40 6.64
N VAL A 100 -2.95 -1.62 6.89
CA VAL A 100 -3.79 -2.84 6.93
C VAL A 100 -4.91 -2.65 7.95
N GLY A 101 -4.59 -2.32 9.20
CA GLY A 101 -5.60 -2.14 10.25
C GLY A 101 -6.64 -1.06 9.90
N PHE A 102 -6.20 0.04 9.28
CA PHE A 102 -7.09 1.11 8.83
C PHE A 102 -7.99 0.68 7.66
N ALA A 103 -7.45 -0.07 6.70
CA ALA A 103 -8.21 -0.64 5.59
C ALA A 103 -9.23 -1.68 6.08
N CYS A 104 -8.86 -2.54 7.03
CA CYS A 104 -9.78 -3.47 7.70
C CYS A 104 -10.93 -2.74 8.39
N ALA A 105 -10.62 -1.69 9.15
CA ALA A 105 -11.64 -0.89 9.84
C ALA A 105 -12.62 -0.20 8.89
N LEU A 106 -12.22 0.01 7.63
CA LEU A 106 -13.06 0.54 6.56
C LEU A 106 -13.81 -0.52 5.75
N GLY A 107 -13.56 -1.81 6.01
CA GLY A 107 -14.10 -2.91 5.20
C GLY A 107 -13.56 -2.94 3.78
N LYS A 108 -12.32 -2.46 3.55
CA LYS A 108 -11.69 -2.49 2.23
C LYS A 108 -11.25 -3.92 1.87
N PRO A 109 -11.53 -4.40 0.65
CA PRO A 109 -10.89 -5.60 0.12
C PRO A 109 -9.37 -5.48 0.18
N LEU A 110 -8.73 -6.49 0.79
CA LEU A 110 -7.29 -6.49 1.07
C LEU A 110 -6.58 -7.66 0.40
N ILE A 111 -5.47 -7.34 -0.26
CA ILE A 111 -4.50 -8.30 -0.76
C ILE A 111 -3.18 -8.04 -0.05
N ILE A 112 -2.60 -9.06 0.59
CA ILE A 112 -1.28 -8.95 1.21
C ILE A 112 -0.25 -9.59 0.28
N LEU A 113 0.88 -8.94 0.10
CA LEU A 113 2.01 -9.45 -0.68
C LEU A 113 3.23 -9.60 0.25
N HIS A 114 3.71 -10.82 0.44
CA HIS A 114 4.93 -11.05 1.23
C HIS A 114 5.64 -12.35 0.88
N ASP A 115 6.93 -12.44 1.21
CA ASP A 115 7.72 -13.67 1.05
C ASP A 115 7.37 -14.68 2.16
N ALA A 116 7.55 -15.98 1.90
CA ALA A 116 7.14 -17.06 2.81
C ALA A 116 7.74 -16.95 4.22
N ASP A 117 8.92 -16.34 4.35
CA ASP A 117 9.60 -16.15 5.64
C ASP A 117 8.80 -15.26 6.62
N LEU A 118 7.86 -14.46 6.12
CA LEU A 118 7.03 -13.56 6.94
C LEU A 118 5.69 -14.15 7.35
N THR A 119 5.29 -15.33 6.85
CA THR A 119 3.97 -15.94 7.12
C THR A 119 3.66 -16.03 8.61
N HIS A 120 4.63 -16.44 9.45
CA HIS A 120 4.37 -16.55 10.88
C HIS A 120 4.16 -15.18 11.55
N ALA A 121 4.94 -14.17 11.14
CA ALA A 121 4.88 -12.83 11.69
C ALA A 121 3.62 -12.07 11.24
N LEU A 122 3.08 -12.42 10.06
CA LEU A 122 1.92 -11.77 9.45
C LEU A 122 0.63 -12.56 9.60
N LYS A 123 0.59 -13.69 10.34
CA LYS A 123 -0.60 -14.56 10.42
C LYS A 123 -1.91 -13.85 10.76
N GLU A 124 -1.92 -12.83 11.63
CA GLU A 124 -3.12 -12.04 11.92
C GLU A 124 -3.48 -11.04 10.81
N VAL A 125 -2.48 -10.51 10.11
CA VAL A 125 -2.65 -9.65 8.92
C VAL A 125 -3.20 -10.48 7.75
N ASP A 126 -2.62 -11.65 7.51
CA ASP A 126 -3.04 -12.60 6.49
C ASP A 126 -4.47 -13.08 6.73
N ALA A 127 -4.83 -13.35 7.99
CA ALA A 127 -6.19 -13.75 8.36
C ALA A 127 -7.25 -12.67 8.09
N ALA A 128 -6.85 -11.39 8.05
CA ALA A 128 -7.74 -10.28 7.72
C ALA A 128 -7.85 -10.01 6.20
N ALA A 129 -6.94 -10.58 5.41
CA ALA A 129 -6.89 -10.41 3.96
C ALA A 129 -7.88 -11.33 3.23
N LEU A 130 -8.29 -10.93 2.02
CA LEU A 130 -9.07 -11.80 1.13
C LEU A 130 -8.18 -12.65 0.23
N ALA A 131 -6.92 -12.26 0.06
CA ALA A 131 -5.90 -13.02 -0.63
C ALA A 131 -4.51 -12.68 -0.10
N VAL A 132 -3.62 -13.69 -0.09
CA VAL A 132 -2.20 -13.53 0.20
C VAL A 132 -1.42 -14.00 -1.02
N ALA A 133 -0.58 -13.12 -1.56
CA ALA A 133 0.29 -13.34 -2.70
C ALA A 133 1.75 -13.40 -2.24
N SER A 134 2.55 -14.15 -2.98
CA SER A 134 4.00 -14.28 -2.78
C SER A 134 4.82 -13.58 -3.87
N GLN A 135 4.19 -13.24 -5.01
CA GLN A 135 4.81 -12.53 -6.12
C GLN A 135 3.87 -11.44 -6.66
N PRO A 136 4.40 -10.29 -7.14
CA PRO A 136 3.62 -9.23 -7.77
C PRO A 136 2.66 -9.71 -8.87
N GLU A 137 3.07 -10.70 -9.67
CA GLU A 137 2.28 -11.22 -10.79
C GLU A 137 1.00 -11.91 -10.29
N GLN A 138 1.04 -12.57 -9.13
CA GLN A 138 -0.17 -13.14 -8.53
C GLN A 138 -1.17 -12.05 -8.15
N VAL A 139 -0.69 -10.85 -7.77
CA VAL A 139 -1.58 -9.70 -7.54
C VAL A 139 -2.22 -9.26 -8.86
N VAL A 140 -1.47 -9.24 -9.96
CA VAL A 140 -2.00 -8.90 -11.29
C VAL A 140 -3.07 -9.91 -11.72
N ASP A 141 -2.81 -11.21 -11.55
CA ASP A 141 -3.77 -12.26 -11.87
C ASP A 141 -5.04 -12.16 -11.02
N LEU A 142 -4.90 -11.87 -9.72
CA LEU A 142 -6.03 -11.60 -8.83
C LEU A 142 -6.83 -10.39 -9.31
N LEU A 143 -6.18 -9.28 -9.65
CA LEU A 143 -6.83 -8.08 -10.15
C LEU A 143 -7.56 -8.32 -11.46
N SER A 144 -6.96 -9.04 -12.41
CA SER A 144 -7.60 -9.41 -13.68
C SER A 144 -8.87 -10.22 -13.42
N TYR A 145 -8.78 -11.28 -12.62
CA TYR A 145 -9.93 -12.12 -12.31
C TYR A 145 -11.07 -11.36 -11.63
N VAL A 146 -10.78 -10.54 -10.61
CA VAL A 146 -11.84 -9.84 -9.86
C VAL A 146 -12.49 -8.71 -10.66
N ILE A 147 -11.76 -8.09 -11.59
CA ILE A 147 -12.27 -6.99 -12.42
C ILE A 147 -13.06 -7.52 -13.62
N GLU A 148 -12.56 -8.57 -14.27
CA GLU A 148 -13.10 -9.05 -15.55
C GLU A 148 -14.00 -10.29 -15.40
N GLY A 149 -13.84 -11.05 -14.32
CA GLY A 149 -14.59 -12.27 -14.04
C GLY A 149 -14.23 -13.45 -14.96
N LYS A 150 -13.03 -13.45 -15.56
CA LYS A 150 -12.57 -14.45 -16.52
C LYS A 150 -11.10 -14.82 -16.28
N GLN A 151 -10.71 -16.02 -16.70
CA GLN A 151 -9.32 -16.45 -16.89
C GLN A 151 -9.15 -16.93 -18.32
#